data_AF-A0A672QWQ0-F1
#
_entry.id   AF-A0A672QWQ0-F1
#
_cell.length_a   1.000
_cell.length_b   1.000
_cell.length_c   1.000
_cell.angle_alpha   90.00
_cell.angle_beta   90.00
_cell.angle_gamma   90.00
#
_symmetry.space_group_name_H-M   'P 1'
#
loop_
_entity.id
_entity.type
_entity.pdbx_description
1 polymer ?
#
loop_
_entity_poly.entity_id
_entity_poly.type
_entity_poly.pdbx_seq_one_letter_code
_entity_poly.pdbx_strand_id
1 'polypeptide(L)'
;MCAGPLEKLLAVWCDSVKLTLSDKVYLSKEGTAAEYGMLAKEDIEEGHVLFSIPREVLLHHGTTKVKKVLEEGTRTFSASGWVPLLLGLLYEYTCPQSHWKPYLSLWPDFRTLDQPMFWSEEERDKLLKGTGIPEAVKTDLKKLQDEYNNIVLPFMKSHPDLWDPEKHTLELYKSLVAFVSFQEPVEDEEEEKGPNPPVMVPMADMLNPVSKHNANLEYTPVCGSHESLFIVYYARCLEISQLTFTRCTGVFEDGVRMAH
;
A
#
# COMPACT_ATOMS: atom_id res chain seq x y z
N MET A 1 -0.41 2.93 31.55
CA MET A 1 0.37 3.35 30.36
C MET A 1 -0.58 3.29 29.18
N CYS A 2 -0.68 4.34 28.37
CA CYS A 2 -1.52 4.30 27.17
C CYS A 2 -0.88 3.35 26.16
N ALA A 3 -1.67 2.45 25.58
CA ALA A 3 -1.19 1.53 24.56
C ALA A 3 -0.54 2.28 23.38
N GLY A 4 0.57 1.76 22.85
CA GLY A 4 1.28 2.32 21.70
C GLY A 4 0.45 2.29 20.40
N PRO A 5 0.86 3.00 19.33
CA PRO A 5 0.12 3.02 18.06
C PRO A 5 -0.14 1.61 17.49
N LEU A 6 0.87 0.74 17.54
CA LEU A 6 0.76 -0.65 17.06
C LEU A 6 -0.22 -1.47 17.91
N GLU A 7 -0.17 -1.33 19.23
CA GLU A 7 -1.09 -2.03 20.13
C GLU A 7 -2.54 -1.58 19.92
N LYS A 8 -2.76 -0.28 19.66
CA LYS A 8 -4.09 0.24 19.31
C LYS A 8 -4.60 -0.29 17.98
N LEU A 9 -3.73 -0.43 16.98
CA LEU A 9 -4.10 -1.07 15.72
C LEU A 9 -4.56 -2.51 15.99
N LEU A 10 -3.69 -3.31 16.61
CA LEU A 10 -3.89 -4.74 16.78
C LEU A 10 -5.06 -5.07 17.70
N ALA A 11 -5.18 -4.39 18.85
CA ALA A 11 -6.14 -4.76 19.90
C ALA A 11 -7.52 -4.08 19.75
N VAL A 12 -7.66 -3.06 18.90
CA VAL A 12 -8.92 -2.31 18.78
C VAL A 12 -9.38 -2.28 17.33
N TRP A 13 -8.50 -1.83 16.43
CA TRP A 13 -8.92 -1.60 15.06
C TRP A 13 -9.12 -2.91 14.31
N CYS A 14 -8.14 -3.83 14.34
CA CYS A 14 -8.23 -5.14 13.69
C CYS A 14 -9.50 -5.90 14.10
N ASP A 15 -9.80 -5.97 15.40
CA ASP A 15 -11.02 -6.60 15.93
C ASP A 15 -12.29 -5.90 15.42
N SER A 16 -12.32 -4.57 15.42
CA SER A 16 -13.49 -3.79 14.97
C SER A 16 -13.81 -3.99 13.49
N VAL A 17 -12.79 -4.27 12.69
CA VAL A 17 -12.92 -4.47 11.23
C VAL A 17 -12.90 -5.93 10.83
N LYS A 18 -12.85 -6.86 11.80
CA LYS A 18 -12.74 -8.31 11.58
C LYS A 18 -11.50 -8.72 10.77
N LEU A 19 -10.42 -7.95 10.85
CA LEU A 19 -9.11 -8.35 10.35
C LEU A 19 -8.49 -9.30 11.38
N THR A 20 -8.23 -10.54 10.98
CA THR A 20 -7.67 -11.55 11.88
C THR A 20 -6.18 -11.72 11.62
N LEU A 21 -5.41 -11.90 12.70
CA LEU A 21 -3.99 -12.21 12.66
C LEU A 21 -3.77 -13.55 13.34
N SER A 22 -2.96 -14.42 12.71
CA SER A 22 -2.55 -15.69 13.29
C SER A 22 -1.84 -15.48 14.63
N ASP A 23 -2.12 -16.32 15.62
CA ASP A 23 -1.43 -16.31 16.91
C ASP A 23 0.07 -16.63 16.79
N LYS A 24 0.46 -17.29 15.69
CA LYS A 24 1.85 -17.61 15.33
C LYS A 24 2.69 -16.43 14.88
N VAL A 25 2.11 -15.25 14.67
CA VAL A 25 2.84 -14.08 14.17
C VAL A 25 2.65 -12.84 15.05
N TYR A 26 3.55 -11.88 14.89
CA TYR A 26 3.45 -10.55 15.49
C TYR A 26 4.14 -9.51 14.62
N LEU A 27 3.78 -8.24 14.83
CA LEU A 27 4.44 -7.09 14.21
C LEU A 27 5.48 -6.51 15.17
N SER A 28 6.63 -6.10 14.63
CA SER A 28 7.70 -5.45 15.38
C SER A 28 8.49 -4.49 14.50
N LYS A 29 9.25 -3.58 15.12
CA LYS A 29 10.36 -2.87 14.45
C LYS A 29 11.72 -3.51 14.71
N GLU A 30 11.81 -4.34 15.74
CA GLU A 30 13.04 -5.05 16.11
C GLU A 30 13.10 -6.38 15.35
N GLY A 31 14.26 -6.68 14.78
CA GLY A 31 14.48 -7.91 14.00
C GLY A 31 13.94 -7.86 12.57
N THR A 32 13.64 -6.66 12.05
CA THR A 32 13.08 -6.46 10.70
C THR A 32 14.08 -5.75 9.79
N ALA A 33 13.97 -5.98 8.48
CA ALA A 33 14.83 -5.37 7.47
C ALA A 33 14.64 -3.84 7.34
N ALA A 34 13.41 -3.36 7.56
CA ALA A 34 13.02 -1.95 7.47
C ALA A 34 11.75 -1.72 8.28
N GLU A 35 11.72 -0.67 9.11
CA GLU A 35 10.54 -0.24 9.90
C GLU A 35 9.73 -1.41 10.51
N TYR A 36 8.41 -1.39 10.37
CA TYR A 36 7.57 -2.50 10.81
C TYR A 36 7.72 -3.70 9.88
N GLY A 37 7.71 -4.88 10.48
CA GLY A 37 7.72 -6.16 9.80
C GLY A 37 6.93 -7.18 10.60
N MET A 38 6.44 -8.20 9.92
CA MET A 38 5.81 -9.36 10.55
C MET A 38 6.85 -10.45 10.82
N LEU A 39 6.86 -11.01 12.02
CA LEU A 39 7.76 -12.09 12.42
C LEU A 39 6.96 -13.29 12.90
N ALA A 40 7.51 -14.47 12.66
CA ALA A 40 7.01 -15.71 13.23
C ALA A 40 7.40 -15.82 14.72
N LYS A 41 6.50 -16.30 15.57
CA LYS A 41 6.79 -16.64 16.98
C LYS A 41 7.29 -18.07 17.13
N GLU A 42 6.91 -18.90 16.17
CA GLU A 42 7.18 -20.34 16.11
C GLU A 42 7.16 -20.78 14.64
N ASP A 43 7.48 -22.05 14.40
CA ASP A 43 7.48 -22.60 13.05
C ASP A 43 6.07 -22.59 12.44
N ILE A 44 6.00 -22.18 11.18
CA ILE A 44 4.76 -22.05 10.41
C ILE A 44 4.81 -23.05 9.26
N GLU A 45 3.75 -23.85 9.13
CA GLU A 45 3.61 -24.81 8.04
C GLU A 45 3.20 -24.11 6.74
N GLU A 46 3.70 -24.62 5.61
CA GLU A 46 3.28 -24.18 4.29
C GLU A 46 1.76 -24.32 4.13
N GLY A 47 1.12 -23.31 3.54
CA GLY A 47 -0.34 -23.18 3.42
C GLY A 47 -1.02 -22.55 4.63
N HIS A 48 -0.30 -22.22 5.70
CA HIS A 48 -0.90 -21.55 6.87
C HIS A 48 -1.28 -20.10 6.57
N VAL A 49 -2.49 -19.70 6.94
CA VAL A 49 -2.97 -18.32 6.80
C VAL A 49 -2.34 -17.44 7.87
N LEU A 50 -1.59 -16.43 7.46
CA LEU A 50 -0.95 -15.48 8.38
C LEU A 50 -1.95 -14.45 8.91
N PHE A 51 -2.82 -13.95 8.04
CA PHE A 51 -3.91 -13.03 8.39
C PHE A 51 -5.00 -13.01 7.31
N SER A 52 -6.17 -12.53 7.69
CA SER A 52 -7.32 -12.29 6.82
C SER A 52 -7.80 -10.85 6.94
N ILE A 53 -8.04 -10.20 5.81
CA ILE A 53 -8.47 -8.80 5.71
C ILE A 53 -9.78 -8.76 4.93
N PRO A 54 -10.91 -8.35 5.54
CA PRO A 54 -12.15 -8.17 4.78
C PRO A 54 -11.99 -7.08 3.72
N ARG A 55 -12.60 -7.27 2.54
CA ARG A 55 -12.41 -6.34 1.41
C ARG A 55 -12.87 -4.91 1.71
N GLU A 56 -13.84 -4.75 2.60
CA GLU A 56 -14.36 -3.45 3.02
C GLU A 56 -13.34 -2.61 3.81
N VAL A 57 -12.27 -3.26 4.29
CA VAL A 57 -11.17 -2.63 5.05
C VAL A 57 -10.08 -2.10 4.12
N LEU A 58 -10.03 -2.57 2.88
CA LEU A 58 -9.10 -2.05 1.88
C LEU A 58 -9.34 -0.55 1.68
N LEU A 59 -8.28 0.24 1.58
CA LEU A 59 -8.40 1.67 1.39
C LEU A 59 -8.19 2.02 -0.09
N HIS A 60 -9.30 2.34 -0.75
CA HIS A 60 -9.35 2.80 -2.14
C HIS A 60 -10.54 3.75 -2.34
N HIS A 61 -10.70 4.24 -3.57
CA HIS A 61 -11.74 5.21 -3.92
C HIS A 61 -13.18 4.71 -3.65
N GLY A 62 -13.42 3.40 -3.59
CA GLY A 62 -14.74 2.81 -3.36
C GLY A 62 -15.11 2.60 -1.89
N THR A 63 -14.13 2.54 -0.99
CA THR A 63 -14.33 2.34 0.45
C THR A 63 -14.21 3.63 1.25
N THR A 64 -13.42 4.60 0.77
CA THR A 64 -13.25 5.90 1.44
C THR A 64 -14.58 6.64 1.66
N LYS A 65 -14.64 7.46 2.71
CA LYS A 65 -15.81 8.28 3.05
C LYS A 65 -16.20 9.26 1.93
N VAL A 66 -15.24 9.69 1.10
CA VAL A 66 -15.46 10.61 -0.01
C VAL A 66 -15.85 9.93 -1.34
N LYS A 67 -16.14 8.62 -1.33
CA LYS A 67 -16.42 7.83 -2.54
C LYS A 67 -17.43 8.46 -3.50
N LYS A 68 -18.55 9.00 -2.97
CA LYS A 68 -19.62 9.59 -3.81
C LYS A 68 -19.11 10.76 -4.64
N VAL A 69 -18.29 11.62 -4.04
CA VAL A 69 -17.70 12.79 -4.70
C VAL A 69 -16.65 12.35 -5.73
N LEU A 70 -15.86 11.31 -5.42
CA LEU A 70 -14.91 10.72 -6.37
C LEU A 70 -15.63 10.06 -7.57
N GLU A 71 -16.74 9.37 -7.35
CA GLU A 71 -17.57 8.76 -8.40
C GLU A 71 -18.10 9.84 -9.36
N GLU A 72 -18.58 10.98 -8.84
CA GLU A 72 -19.01 12.13 -9.64
C GLU A 72 -17.87 12.74 -10.48
N GLY A 73 -16.65 12.75 -9.93
CA GLY A 73 -15.43 13.24 -10.59
C GLY A 73 -14.80 12.28 -11.61
N THR A 74 -15.31 11.06 -11.75
CA THR A 74 -14.66 9.99 -12.57
C THR A 74 -14.44 10.39 -14.02
N ARG A 75 -15.29 11.27 -14.59
CA ARG A 75 -15.13 11.77 -15.97
C ARG A 75 -13.93 12.71 -16.16
N THR A 76 -13.44 13.30 -15.07
CA THR A 76 -12.30 14.22 -15.05
C THR A 76 -11.00 13.49 -14.77
N PHE A 77 -11.06 12.32 -14.14
CA PHE A 77 -9.89 11.53 -13.77
C PHE A 77 -9.40 10.67 -14.93
N SER A 78 -8.10 10.37 -14.92
CA SER A 78 -7.50 9.42 -15.86
C SER A 78 -7.98 7.98 -15.56
N ALA A 79 -7.90 7.12 -16.57
CA ALA A 79 -8.32 5.72 -16.46
C ALA A 79 -7.44 4.88 -15.51
N SER A 80 -6.30 5.39 -15.04
CA SER A 80 -5.37 4.64 -14.19
C SER A 80 -5.85 4.44 -12.75
N GLY A 81 -6.88 5.15 -12.30
CA GLY A 81 -7.42 5.03 -10.94
C GLY A 81 -6.56 5.64 -9.82
N TRP A 82 -5.36 6.13 -10.15
CA TRP A 82 -4.43 6.76 -9.21
C TRP A 82 -4.98 8.04 -8.57
N VAL A 83 -5.48 8.97 -9.38
CA VAL A 83 -6.03 10.24 -8.87
C VAL A 83 -7.18 10.01 -7.87
N PRO A 84 -8.19 9.17 -8.15
CA PRO A 84 -9.21 8.81 -7.17
C PRO A 84 -8.65 8.24 -5.86
N LEU A 85 -7.69 7.31 -5.93
CA LEU A 85 -7.06 6.76 -4.73
C LEU A 85 -6.36 7.87 -3.93
N LEU A 86 -5.50 8.65 -4.57
CA LEU A 86 -4.69 9.67 -3.91
C LEU A 86 -5.55 10.78 -3.28
N LEU A 87 -6.67 11.17 -3.90
CA LEU A 87 -7.65 12.08 -3.30
C LEU A 87 -8.31 11.48 -2.05
N GLY A 88 -8.63 10.18 -2.10
CA GLY A 88 -9.12 9.43 -0.94
C GLY A 88 -8.07 9.39 0.18
N LEU A 89 -6.82 9.10 -0.14
CA LEU A 89 -5.71 9.08 0.81
C LEU A 89 -5.45 10.46 1.43
N LEU A 90 -5.46 11.52 0.62
CA LEU A 90 -5.34 12.89 1.10
C LEU A 90 -6.40 13.19 2.17
N TYR A 91 -7.66 12.83 1.90
CA TYR A 91 -8.77 13.03 2.85
C TYR A 91 -8.61 12.19 4.11
N GLU A 92 -8.42 10.87 3.97
CA GLU A 92 -8.40 9.95 5.11
C GLU A 92 -7.17 10.17 6.01
N TYR A 93 -6.02 10.51 5.43
CA TYR A 93 -4.77 10.76 6.16
C TYR A 93 -4.86 12.00 7.06
N THR A 94 -5.45 13.09 6.54
CA THR A 94 -5.58 14.36 7.28
C THR A 94 -6.82 14.40 8.17
N CYS A 95 -7.83 13.55 7.93
CA CYS A 95 -9.05 13.47 8.73
C CYS A 95 -8.79 12.79 10.09
N PRO A 96 -8.94 13.48 11.23
CA PRO A 96 -8.72 12.89 12.55
C PRO A 96 -9.72 11.78 12.91
N GLN A 97 -10.90 11.80 12.27
CA GLN A 97 -11.98 10.84 12.47
C GLN A 97 -11.99 9.74 11.39
N SER A 98 -10.91 9.62 10.62
CA SER A 98 -10.81 8.56 9.61
C SER A 98 -10.94 7.19 10.27
N HIS A 99 -11.72 6.32 9.62
CA HIS A 99 -11.82 4.92 10.02
C HIS A 99 -10.45 4.24 10.01
N TRP A 100 -9.58 4.59 9.06
CA TRP A 100 -8.23 4.05 8.91
C TRP A 100 -7.19 4.75 9.78
N LYS A 101 -7.58 5.68 10.66
CA LYS A 101 -6.62 6.47 11.45
C LYS A 101 -5.62 5.61 12.24
N PRO A 102 -6.00 4.47 12.87
CA PRO A 102 -5.04 3.59 13.54
C PRO A 102 -4.00 3.01 12.57
N TYR A 103 -4.42 2.57 11.38
CA TYR A 103 -3.53 2.05 10.34
C TYR A 103 -2.60 3.14 9.77
N LEU A 104 -3.16 4.29 9.38
CA LEU A 104 -2.40 5.42 8.84
C LEU A 104 -1.41 6.02 9.85
N SER A 105 -1.64 5.81 11.15
CA SER A 105 -0.72 6.26 12.21
C SER A 105 0.58 5.44 12.29
N LEU A 106 0.65 4.28 11.62
CA LEU A 106 1.84 3.44 11.53
C LEU A 106 2.68 3.72 10.30
N TRP A 107 2.18 4.54 9.37
CA TRP A 107 2.95 4.94 8.20
C TRP A 107 4.24 5.65 8.63
N PRO A 108 5.32 5.46 7.86
CA PRO A 108 6.57 6.16 8.13
C PRO A 108 6.36 7.66 8.02
N ASP A 109 7.25 8.41 8.66
CA ASP A 109 7.36 9.83 8.38
C ASP A 109 7.79 10.00 6.92
N PHE A 110 6.96 10.63 6.09
CA PHE A 110 7.26 10.76 4.67
C PHE A 110 8.54 11.53 4.37
N ARG A 111 9.08 12.29 5.33
CA ARG A 111 10.38 12.95 5.23
C ARG A 111 11.55 11.97 5.23
N THR A 112 11.33 10.71 5.63
CA THR A 112 12.35 9.66 5.62
C THR A 112 12.27 8.77 4.37
N LEU A 113 11.39 9.09 3.42
CA LEU A 113 11.36 8.38 2.13
C LEU A 113 12.60 8.73 1.32
N ASP A 114 13.36 7.70 0.93
CA ASP A 114 14.66 7.84 0.27
C ASP A 114 14.62 7.52 -1.24
N GLN A 115 13.46 7.74 -1.87
CA GLN A 115 13.33 7.53 -3.30
C GLN A 115 14.06 8.64 -4.08
N PRO A 116 14.68 8.33 -5.24
CA PRO A 116 15.42 9.32 -6.04
C PRO A 116 14.64 10.60 -6.35
N MET A 117 13.31 10.55 -6.43
CA MET A 117 12.46 11.72 -6.65
C MET A 117 12.49 12.77 -5.52
N PHE A 118 12.98 12.41 -4.33
CA PHE A 118 13.18 13.34 -3.20
C PHE A 118 14.61 13.89 -3.12
N TRP A 119 15.55 13.30 -3.85
CA TRP A 119 16.94 13.75 -3.86
C TRP A 119 17.09 15.07 -4.62
N SER A 120 18.23 15.75 -4.43
CA SER A 120 18.58 16.89 -5.27
C SER A 120 18.86 16.44 -6.72
N GLU A 121 18.69 17.34 -7.70
CA GLU A 121 19.03 17.03 -9.11
C GLU A 121 20.53 16.70 -9.24
N GLU A 122 21.39 17.45 -8.54
CA GLU A 122 22.84 17.24 -8.50
C GLU A 122 23.22 15.84 -7.96
N GLU A 123 22.56 15.40 -6.88
CA GLU A 123 22.81 14.08 -6.28
C GLU A 123 22.38 12.94 -7.22
N ARG A 124 21.18 13.05 -7.82
CA ARG A 124 20.73 12.08 -8.83
C ARG A 124 21.69 12.01 -10.01
N ASP A 125 22.08 13.16 -10.56
CA ASP A 125 22.95 13.23 -11.73
C ASP A 125 24.36 12.74 -11.43
N LYS A 126 24.82 12.88 -10.19
CA LYS A 126 26.14 12.39 -9.77
C LYS A 126 26.14 10.87 -9.54
N LEU A 127 25.12 10.34 -8.86
CA LEU A 127 25.09 8.95 -8.40
C LEU A 127 24.45 7.98 -9.40
N LEU A 128 23.47 8.44 -10.18
CA LEU A 128 22.62 7.60 -11.03
C LEU A 128 22.81 7.87 -12.53
N LYS A 129 23.85 8.62 -12.91
CA LYS A 129 24.13 8.92 -14.33
C LYS A 129 24.24 7.65 -15.16
N GLY A 130 23.54 7.62 -16.29
CA GLY A 130 23.59 6.51 -17.23
C GLY A 130 22.71 5.32 -16.87
N THR A 131 21.97 5.38 -15.76
CA THR A 131 20.95 4.38 -15.40
C THR A 131 19.59 4.63 -16.06
N GLY A 132 19.36 5.85 -16.60
CA GLY A 132 18.05 6.31 -17.07
C GLY A 132 17.10 6.78 -15.95
N ILE A 133 17.45 6.54 -14.69
CA ILE A 133 16.63 6.94 -13.53
C ILE A 133 16.50 8.47 -13.42
N PRO A 134 17.56 9.30 -13.59
CA PRO A 134 17.41 10.75 -13.51
C PRO A 134 16.39 11.32 -14.51
N GLU A 135 16.42 10.83 -15.75
CA GLU A 135 15.51 11.24 -16.82
C GLU A 135 14.07 10.79 -16.56
N ALA A 136 13.88 9.57 -16.06
CA ALA A 136 12.58 9.05 -15.65
C ALA A 136 11.98 9.89 -14.51
N VAL A 137 12.75 10.11 -13.43
CA VAL A 137 12.34 10.94 -12.28
C VAL A 137 11.95 12.35 -12.72
N LYS A 138 12.74 12.97 -13.61
CA LYS A 138 12.44 14.31 -14.13
C LYS A 138 11.11 14.36 -14.88
N THR A 139 10.85 13.33 -15.68
CA THR A 139 9.60 13.17 -16.42
C THR A 139 8.42 12.97 -15.48
N ASP A 140 8.56 12.11 -14.48
CA ASP A 140 7.49 11.78 -13.54
C ASP A 140 7.16 12.94 -12.61
N LEU A 141 8.17 13.66 -12.11
CA LEU A 141 7.96 14.88 -11.33
C LEU A 141 7.17 15.94 -12.11
N LYS A 142 7.47 16.11 -13.40
CA LYS A 142 6.73 17.03 -14.25
C LYS A 142 5.27 16.58 -14.43
N LYS A 143 5.05 15.31 -14.78
CA LYS A 143 3.70 14.74 -14.92
C LYS A 143 2.88 14.89 -13.64
N LEU A 144 3.48 14.58 -12.50
CA LEU A 144 2.86 14.67 -11.18
C LEU A 144 2.48 16.12 -10.84
N GLN A 145 3.36 17.08 -11.13
CA GLN A 145 3.07 18.49 -10.93
C GLN A 145 1.94 18.98 -11.85
N ASP A 146 1.95 18.57 -13.12
CA ASP A 146 0.90 18.92 -14.09
C ASP A 146 -0.44 18.29 -13.70
N GLU A 147 -0.47 17.03 -13.28
CA GLU A 147 -1.66 16.34 -12.78
C GLU A 147 -2.24 17.03 -11.54
N TYR A 148 -1.37 17.35 -10.57
CA TYR A 148 -1.81 18.05 -9.37
C TYR A 148 -2.40 19.42 -9.69
N ASN A 149 -1.73 20.22 -10.51
CA ASN A 149 -2.18 21.59 -10.80
C ASN A 149 -3.42 21.66 -11.69
N ASN A 150 -3.56 20.74 -12.65
CA ASN A 150 -4.61 20.80 -13.65
C ASN A 150 -5.84 19.94 -13.30
N ILE A 151 -5.69 18.94 -12.42
CA ILE A 151 -6.74 17.99 -12.08
C ILE A 151 -7.04 18.02 -10.57
N VAL A 152 -6.06 17.67 -9.74
CA VAL A 152 -6.26 17.45 -8.29
C VAL A 152 -6.64 18.75 -7.58
N LEU A 153 -5.86 19.82 -7.77
CA LEU A 153 -6.06 21.10 -7.11
C LEU A 153 -7.39 21.77 -7.50
N PRO A 154 -7.78 21.85 -8.80
CA PRO A 154 -9.11 22.34 -9.17
C PRO A 154 -10.25 21.52 -8.55
N PHE A 155 -10.12 20.19 -8.51
CA PHE A 155 -11.13 19.31 -7.91
C PHE A 155 -11.25 19.50 -6.39
N MET A 156 -10.13 19.66 -5.69
CA MET A 156 -10.14 20.00 -4.26
C MET A 156 -10.79 21.36 -4.01
N LYS A 157 -10.46 22.37 -4.83
CA LYS A 157 -11.04 23.72 -4.71
C LYS A 157 -12.54 23.76 -4.96
N SER A 158 -13.10 22.86 -5.78
CA SER A 158 -14.55 22.75 -5.96
C SER A 158 -15.26 22.02 -4.82
N HIS A 159 -14.51 21.43 -3.87
CA HIS A 159 -15.05 20.68 -2.73
C HIS A 159 -14.34 21.07 -1.41
N PRO A 160 -14.41 22.36 -1.01
CA PRO A 160 -13.64 22.89 0.13
C PRO A 160 -14.04 22.29 1.49
N ASP A 161 -15.23 21.69 1.59
CA ASP A 161 -15.69 20.99 2.80
C ASP A 161 -14.93 19.68 3.06
N LEU A 162 -14.30 19.13 2.02
CA LEU A 162 -13.57 17.86 2.06
C LEU A 162 -12.07 18.07 2.00
N TRP A 163 -11.60 18.97 1.13
CA TRP A 163 -10.18 19.22 0.94
C TRP A 163 -9.81 20.69 1.14
N ASP A 164 -8.77 20.87 1.94
CA ASP A 164 -8.10 22.14 2.22
C ASP A 164 -6.75 22.19 1.49
N PRO A 165 -6.55 23.05 0.47
CA PRO A 165 -5.29 23.16 -0.26
C PRO A 165 -4.08 23.59 0.58
N GLU A 166 -4.27 24.15 1.78
CA GLU A 166 -3.16 24.44 2.70
C GLU A 166 -2.65 23.18 3.41
N LYS A 167 -3.52 22.17 3.57
CA LYS A 167 -3.17 20.87 4.17
C LYS A 167 -2.84 19.81 3.12
N HIS A 168 -3.59 19.79 2.03
CA HIS A 168 -3.46 18.83 0.94
C HIS A 168 -2.59 19.43 -0.16
N THR A 169 -1.30 19.57 0.12
CA THR A 169 -0.34 20.26 -0.74
C THR A 169 0.24 19.32 -1.82
N LEU A 170 0.92 19.91 -2.81
CA LEU A 170 1.70 19.16 -3.80
C LEU A 170 2.76 18.27 -3.16
N GLU A 171 3.40 18.74 -2.09
CA GLU A 171 4.40 17.96 -1.34
C GLU A 171 3.78 16.70 -0.73
N LEU A 172 2.62 16.83 -0.05
CA LEU A 172 1.92 15.68 0.50
C LEU A 172 1.43 14.73 -0.61
N TYR A 173 0.90 15.27 -1.70
CA TYR A 173 0.50 14.46 -2.86
C TYR A 173 1.68 13.66 -3.43
N LYS A 174 2.84 14.31 -3.58
CA LYS A 174 4.09 13.66 -4.02
C LYS A 174 4.52 12.54 -3.07
N SER A 175 4.47 12.78 -1.76
CA SER A 175 4.76 11.76 -0.74
C SER A 175 3.81 10.57 -0.82
N LEU A 176 2.52 10.80 -1.08
CA LEU A 176 1.55 9.73 -1.26
C LEU A 176 1.79 8.92 -2.53
N VAL A 177 2.09 9.58 -3.67
CA VAL A 177 2.47 8.87 -4.91
C VAL A 177 3.67 7.96 -4.65
N ALA A 178 4.74 8.54 -4.10
CA ALA A 178 5.95 7.84 -3.69
C ALA A 178 5.67 6.59 -2.82
N PHE A 179 4.84 6.78 -1.79
CA PHE A 179 4.50 5.72 -0.84
C PHE A 179 3.66 4.63 -1.50
N VAL A 180 2.61 4.98 -2.23
CA VAL A 180 1.73 4.03 -2.94
C VAL A 180 2.52 3.26 -4.00
N SER A 181 3.33 3.93 -4.82
CA SER A 181 4.18 3.28 -5.84
C SER A 181 5.16 2.28 -5.24
N PHE A 182 5.57 2.48 -3.98
CA PHE A 182 6.38 1.49 -3.30
C PHE A 182 5.56 0.26 -2.94
N GLN A 183 4.31 0.42 -2.50
CA GLN A 183 3.45 -0.69 -2.06
C GLN A 183 2.82 -1.49 -3.20
N GLU A 184 2.64 -0.87 -4.36
CA GLU A 184 2.08 -1.51 -5.56
C GLU A 184 2.90 -2.71 -6.01
N PRO A 185 2.26 -3.84 -6.35
CA PRO A 185 2.94 -4.89 -7.05
C PRO A 185 3.28 -4.48 -8.48
N VAL A 186 4.44 -4.92 -8.99
CA VAL A 186 4.77 -4.80 -10.40
C VAL A 186 3.96 -5.86 -11.13
N GLU A 187 2.91 -5.44 -11.84
CA GLU A 187 2.15 -6.30 -12.75
C GLU A 187 3.04 -6.61 -13.98
N ASP A 188 3.14 -7.90 -14.35
CA ASP A 188 3.71 -8.29 -15.64
C ASP A 188 2.77 -7.80 -16.75
N GLU A 189 3.29 -7.13 -17.78
CA GLU A 189 2.55 -6.46 -18.86
C GLU A 189 1.65 -7.39 -19.73
N GLU A 190 1.48 -8.67 -19.36
CA GLU A 190 0.80 -9.70 -20.15
C GLU A 190 -0.72 -9.83 -19.89
N GLU A 191 -1.30 -9.19 -18.86
CA GLU A 191 -2.75 -9.27 -18.64
C GLU A 191 -3.54 -8.31 -19.54
N GLU A 192 -4.40 -8.88 -20.39
CA GLU A 192 -5.31 -8.20 -21.34
C GLU A 192 -6.39 -7.31 -20.67
N LYS A 193 -6.40 -7.22 -19.35
CA LYS A 193 -7.28 -6.34 -18.57
C LYS A 193 -6.51 -5.06 -18.27
N GLY A 194 -7.12 -3.90 -18.55
CA GLY A 194 -6.54 -2.61 -18.15
C GLY A 194 -6.14 -2.62 -16.68
N PRO A 195 -5.11 -1.84 -16.29
CA PRO A 195 -4.48 -1.95 -14.97
C PRO A 195 -5.53 -1.82 -13.87
N ASN A 196 -5.49 -2.72 -12.89
CA ASN A 196 -6.36 -2.59 -11.73
C ASN A 196 -6.00 -1.29 -11.00
N PRO A 197 -7.00 -0.51 -10.53
CA PRO A 197 -6.71 0.70 -9.80
C PRO A 197 -5.94 0.35 -8.51
N PRO A 198 -4.97 1.19 -8.12
CA PRO A 198 -4.16 0.95 -6.94
C PRO A 198 -5.03 0.87 -5.68
N VAL A 199 -4.63 0.03 -4.71
CA VAL A 199 -5.32 -0.15 -3.44
C VAL A 199 -4.32 -0.27 -2.28
N MET A 200 -4.64 0.38 -1.16
CA MET A 200 -3.89 0.16 0.08
C MET A 200 -4.48 -1.04 0.81
N VAL A 201 -3.61 -1.96 1.18
CA VAL A 201 -3.97 -3.22 1.85
C VAL A 201 -3.39 -3.21 3.26
N PRO A 202 -4.16 -2.75 4.27
CA PRO A 202 -3.70 -2.72 5.66
C PRO A 202 -3.20 -4.10 6.11
N MET A 203 -2.13 -4.16 6.91
CA MET A 203 -1.44 -5.38 7.35
C MET A 203 -0.55 -6.04 6.28
N ALA A 204 -1.02 -6.15 5.04
CA ALA A 204 -0.21 -6.70 3.94
C ALA A 204 0.99 -5.83 3.61
N ASP A 205 0.77 -4.51 3.57
CA ASP A 205 1.79 -3.51 3.29
C ASP A 205 2.85 -3.34 4.40
N MET A 206 2.71 -4.07 5.52
CA MET A 206 3.69 -4.14 6.62
C MET A 206 4.68 -5.30 6.47
N LEU A 207 4.52 -6.19 5.50
CA LEU A 207 5.55 -7.18 5.20
C LEU A 207 6.65 -6.51 4.39
N ASN A 208 7.91 -6.82 4.69
CA ASN A 208 9.01 -6.28 3.88
C ASN A 208 9.19 -7.11 2.61
N PRO A 209 9.40 -6.46 1.45
CA PRO A 209 9.63 -7.19 0.21
C PRO A 209 11.05 -7.74 0.15
N VAL A 210 11.20 -8.99 -0.28
CA VAL A 210 12.51 -9.58 -0.63
C VAL A 210 12.36 -10.53 -1.81
N SER A 211 13.42 -10.73 -2.60
CA SER A 211 13.36 -11.63 -3.77
C SER A 211 13.09 -13.09 -3.39
N LYS A 212 13.73 -13.58 -2.32
CA LYS A 212 13.50 -14.90 -1.72
C LYS A 212 12.46 -14.82 -0.60
N HIS A 213 11.24 -14.50 -0.96
CA HIS A 213 10.10 -14.35 -0.07
C HIS A 213 9.58 -15.70 0.48
N ASN A 214 8.79 -15.65 1.55
CA ASN A 214 8.23 -16.83 2.21
C ASN A 214 6.70 -16.76 2.43
N ALA A 215 6.05 -15.67 2.05
CA ALA A 215 4.60 -15.50 2.08
C ALA A 215 4.08 -14.84 0.79
N ASN A 216 2.85 -15.12 0.38
CA ASN A 216 2.21 -14.51 -0.78
C ASN A 216 0.78 -14.04 -0.47
N LEU A 217 0.33 -13.03 -1.20
CA LEU A 217 -1.02 -12.49 -1.11
C LEU A 217 -1.96 -13.27 -2.03
N GLU A 218 -3.05 -13.78 -1.48
CA GLU A 218 -4.08 -14.51 -2.21
C GLU A 218 -5.46 -13.83 -2.12
N TYR A 219 -6.10 -13.69 -3.27
CA TYR A 219 -7.44 -13.15 -3.40
C TYR A 219 -8.46 -14.28 -3.49
N THR A 220 -9.39 -14.36 -2.54
CA THR A 220 -10.50 -15.32 -2.69
C THR A 220 -11.55 -14.83 -3.70
N PRO A 221 -12.10 -15.73 -4.55
CA PRO A 221 -13.17 -15.39 -5.47
C PRO A 221 -14.44 -14.91 -4.75
N VAL A 222 -15.17 -14.02 -5.41
CA VAL A 222 -16.47 -13.50 -4.95
C VAL A 222 -17.52 -14.62 -4.99
N CYS A 223 -17.77 -15.29 -3.86
CA CYS A 223 -18.86 -16.26 -3.73
C CYS A 223 -19.51 -16.16 -2.34
N GLY A 224 -20.34 -15.13 -2.13
CA GLY A 224 -21.09 -14.93 -0.89
C GLY A 224 -20.99 -13.50 -0.33
N SER A 225 -21.85 -13.15 0.64
CA SER A 225 -22.03 -11.78 1.14
C SER A 225 -20.95 -11.27 2.12
N HIS A 226 -19.84 -12.00 2.28
CA HIS A 226 -18.68 -11.57 3.05
C HIS A 226 -17.40 -12.11 2.40
N GLU A 227 -16.53 -11.19 1.97
CA GLU A 227 -15.35 -11.45 1.16
C GLU A 227 -14.08 -11.04 1.92
N SER A 228 -13.03 -11.88 1.89
CA SER A 228 -11.75 -11.59 2.54
C SER A 228 -10.55 -11.83 1.63
N LEU A 229 -9.55 -10.97 1.77
CA LEU A 229 -8.20 -11.12 1.26
C LEU A 229 -7.34 -11.87 2.29
N PHE A 230 -6.44 -12.74 1.87
CA PHE A 230 -5.59 -13.51 2.77
C PHE A 230 -4.13 -13.39 2.37
N ILE A 231 -3.22 -13.34 3.34
CA ILE A 231 -1.82 -13.70 3.08
C ILE A 231 -1.60 -15.11 3.57
N VAL A 232 -1.17 -15.96 2.65
CA VAL A 232 -0.88 -17.38 2.88
C VAL A 232 0.62 -17.57 2.89
N TYR A 233 1.09 -18.37 3.84
CA TYR A 233 2.48 -18.74 3.97
C TYR A 233 2.83 -19.86 2.97
N TYR A 234 3.93 -19.73 2.23
CA TYR A 234 4.24 -20.60 1.09
C TYR A 234 5.59 -21.31 1.16
N ALA A 235 6.37 -21.08 2.20
CA ALA A 235 7.64 -21.78 2.42
C ALA A 235 7.59 -22.58 3.73
N ARG A 236 8.65 -23.30 4.08
CA ARG A 236 8.85 -23.83 5.43
C ARG A 236 9.72 -22.85 6.21
N CYS A 237 9.18 -22.23 7.26
CA CYS A 237 10.00 -21.50 8.24
C CYS A 237 10.50 -22.53 9.21
N LEU A 238 11.75 -22.95 9.07
CA LEU A 238 12.39 -23.86 10.03
C LEU A 238 13.03 -23.10 11.20
N GLU A 239 12.99 -21.76 11.18
CA GLU A 239 13.52 -20.89 12.23
C GLU A 239 12.67 -19.61 12.37
N ILE A 240 12.55 -19.10 13.61
CA ILE A 240 11.95 -17.81 13.97
C ILE A 240 12.61 -16.71 13.12
N SER A 241 11.88 -16.19 12.13
CA SER A 241 12.41 -15.19 11.20
C SER A 241 11.33 -14.24 10.70
N GLN A 242 11.76 -13.20 9.98
CA GLN A 242 10.86 -12.24 9.36
C GLN A 242 10.07 -12.88 8.20
N LEU A 243 8.77 -12.62 8.17
CA LEU A 243 7.89 -12.92 7.06
C LEU A 243 7.99 -11.80 6.02
N THR A 244 8.19 -12.22 4.78
CA THR A 244 8.46 -11.35 3.65
C THR A 244 7.67 -11.83 2.45
N PHE A 245 7.27 -10.90 1.59
CA PHE A 245 6.48 -11.22 0.40
C PHE A 245 7.16 -10.68 -0.85
N THR A 246 6.72 -11.13 -2.01
CA THR A 246 7.10 -10.50 -3.28
C THR A 246 6.04 -9.49 -3.67
N ARG A 247 6.48 -8.34 -4.17
CA ARG A 247 5.61 -7.38 -4.85
C ARG A 247 5.48 -7.69 -6.34
N CYS A 248 5.87 -8.86 -6.82
CA CYS A 248 5.61 -9.27 -8.22
C CYS A 248 4.45 -10.28 -8.22
N THR A 249 3.31 -9.91 -8.79
CA THR A 249 2.21 -10.85 -9.03
C THR A 249 2.47 -11.59 -10.33
N GLY A 250 3.38 -12.56 -10.29
CA GLY A 250 3.30 -13.67 -11.23
C GLY A 250 2.22 -14.61 -10.74
N VAL A 251 1.07 -14.64 -11.42
CA VAL A 251 0.07 -15.69 -11.23
C VAL A 251 0.77 -17.01 -11.58
N PHE A 252 1.05 -17.86 -10.60
CA PHE A 252 1.32 -19.28 -10.88
C PHE A 252 -0.01 -19.93 -11.23
N GLU A 253 -0.44 -19.77 -12.48
CA GLU A 253 -1.41 -20.66 -13.08
C GLU A 253 -0.74 -22.03 -13.26
N ASP A 254 -1.37 -23.01 -12.62
CA ASP A 254 -1.24 -24.45 -12.79
C ASP A 254 0.10 -25.13 -12.46
N GLY A 255 0.00 -25.95 -11.42
CA GLY A 255 1.03 -26.85 -10.92
C GLY A 255 1.78 -27.60 -12.02
N VAL A 256 3.11 -27.43 -12.01
CA VAL A 256 4.03 -28.44 -12.50
C VAL A 256 5.12 -28.62 -11.44
N ARG A 257 5.08 -29.79 -10.78
CA ARG A 257 6.24 -30.33 -10.09
C ARG A 257 7.41 -30.33 -11.08
N MET A 258 8.48 -29.62 -10.77
CA MET A 258 9.79 -29.96 -11.30
C MET A 258 10.70 -30.30 -10.14
N ALA A 259 10.78 -31.59 -9.88
CA ALA A 259 11.95 -32.19 -9.27
C ALA A 259 13.14 -31.95 -10.20
N HIS A 260 14.25 -31.43 -9.66
CA HIS A 260 15.59 -32.01 -9.74
C HIS A 260 16.58 -31.21 -8.90
#